data_AF-A0AAF0CCC0-F1
#
_entry.id   AF-A0AAF0CCC0-F1
#
_cell.length_a   1.000
_cell.length_b   1.000
_cell.length_c   1.000
_cell.angle_alpha   90.00
_cell.angle_beta   90.00
_cell.angle_gamma   90.00
#
_symmetry.space_group_name_H-M   'P 1'
#
loop_
_entity.id
_entity.type
_entity.pdbx_description
1 polymer ?
#
loop_
_entity_poly.entity_id
_entity_poly.type
_entity_poly.pdbx_seq_one_letter_code
_entity_poly.pdbx_strand_id
1 'polypeptide(L)'
;MGRSKQWLRLTSIGFLIVIPFLAFLAVAGIAAYWGFGVDRWGNDFVGENFIVIAEHPPVPERRLFGLAAILAPLTFLLLGFWRLFQLFLTFHDGRLVASGTINHLKAFSVFSSLAVLTSFMFSGVMRWAMGVFDNAPLWTHLGFSTTHAAVLFTSAIVYAATHIIEEGYAYKQETKEYL
;
A
#
# COMPACT_ATOMS: atom_id res chain seq x y z
N MET A 1 -2.83 3.05 -35.30
CA MET A 1 -3.10 2.92 -33.86
C MET A 1 -3.41 4.30 -33.29
N GLY A 2 -4.54 4.49 -32.59
CA GLY A 2 -4.93 5.81 -32.07
C GLY A 2 -3.96 6.33 -31.00
N ARG A 3 -3.62 7.62 -31.04
CA ARG A 3 -2.70 8.32 -30.11
C ARG A 3 -2.94 7.98 -28.63
N SER A 4 -4.21 7.78 -28.24
CA SER A 4 -4.61 7.39 -26.88
C SER A 4 -3.98 6.07 -26.40
N LYS A 5 -3.87 5.04 -27.25
CA LYS A 5 -3.28 3.75 -26.86
C LYS A 5 -1.76 3.83 -26.65
N GLN A 6 -1.11 4.75 -27.37
CA GLN A 6 0.35 4.90 -27.32
C GLN A 6 0.79 5.62 -26.05
N TRP A 7 0.05 6.68 -25.67
CA TRP A 7 0.28 7.39 -24.41
C TRP A 7 0.12 6.46 -23.20
N LEU A 8 -0.91 5.64 -23.20
CA LEU A 8 -1.21 4.73 -22.10
C LEU A 8 -0.16 3.63 -21.92
N ARG A 9 0.42 3.14 -23.03
CA ARG A 9 1.56 2.22 -23.00
C ARG A 9 2.80 2.87 -22.40
N LEU A 10 3.09 4.11 -22.79
CA LEU A 10 4.24 4.87 -22.29
C LEU A 10 4.13 5.17 -20.80
N THR A 11 2.95 5.64 -20.34
CA THR A 11 2.74 5.90 -18.91
C THR A 11 2.78 4.63 -18.08
N SER A 12 2.29 3.50 -18.61
CA SER A 12 2.35 2.21 -17.90
C SER A 12 3.78 1.76 -17.61
N ILE A 13 4.76 2.03 -18.49
CA ILE A 13 6.17 1.67 -18.27
C ILE A 13 6.72 2.35 -17.01
N GLY A 14 6.40 3.62 -16.80
CA GLY A 14 6.80 4.35 -15.60
C GLY A 14 6.30 3.66 -14.33
N PHE A 15 5.02 3.29 -14.29
CA PHE A 15 4.45 2.58 -13.13
C PHE A 15 5.02 1.18 -12.95
N LEU A 16 5.31 0.46 -14.03
CA LEU A 16 5.95 -0.87 -13.96
C LEU A 16 7.35 -0.82 -13.35
N ILE A 17 8.04 0.32 -13.40
CA ILE A 17 9.35 0.52 -12.75
C ILE A 17 9.16 1.06 -11.33
N VAL A 18 8.28 2.04 -11.14
CA VAL A 18 8.08 2.71 -9.85
C VAL A 18 7.49 1.75 -8.80
N ILE A 19 6.52 0.91 -9.16
CA ILE A 19 5.87 -0.01 -8.21
C ILE A 19 6.87 -0.99 -7.56
N PRO A 20 7.68 -1.76 -8.31
CA PRO A 20 8.65 -2.66 -7.68
C PRO A 20 9.73 -1.90 -6.90
N PHE A 21 10.10 -0.70 -7.35
CA PHE A 21 11.02 0.14 -6.59
C PHE A 21 10.43 0.58 -5.24
N LEU A 22 9.18 1.02 -5.21
CA LEU A 22 8.48 1.36 -3.95
C LEU A 22 8.29 0.14 -3.06
N ALA A 23 7.97 -1.02 -3.63
CA ALA A 23 7.87 -2.28 -2.89
C ALA A 23 9.22 -2.65 -2.24
N PHE A 24 10.32 -2.52 -2.99
CA PHE A 24 11.66 -2.74 -2.49
C PHE A 24 12.01 -1.76 -1.37
N LEU A 25 11.76 -0.46 -1.56
CA LEU A 25 12.01 0.55 -0.53
C LEU A 25 11.20 0.30 0.75
N ALA A 26 9.94 -0.14 0.63
CA ALA A 26 9.11 -0.45 1.79
C ALA A 26 9.70 -1.62 2.61
N VAL A 27 10.11 -2.71 1.94
CA VAL A 27 10.73 -3.87 2.61
C VAL A 27 12.10 -3.51 3.17
N ALA A 28 12.94 -2.83 2.39
CA ALA A 28 14.28 -2.42 2.80
C ALA A 28 14.23 -1.46 3.99
N GLY A 29 13.32 -0.48 4.00
CA GLY A 29 13.13 0.45 5.10
C GLY A 29 12.71 -0.25 6.39
N ILE A 30 11.77 -1.21 6.30
CA ILE A 30 11.35 -2.02 7.46
C ILE A 30 12.49 -2.89 7.97
N ALA A 31 13.22 -3.56 7.08
CA ALA A 31 14.37 -4.39 7.47
C ALA A 31 15.49 -3.55 8.10
N ALA A 32 15.80 -2.38 7.52
CA ALA A 32 16.81 -1.47 8.05
C ALA A 32 16.43 -0.96 9.44
N TYR A 33 15.22 -0.45 9.60
CA TYR A 33 14.76 0.14 10.85
C TYR A 33 14.45 -0.89 11.93
N TRP A 34 13.61 -1.89 11.64
CA TRP A 34 13.18 -2.89 12.63
C TRP A 34 14.14 -4.06 12.76
N GLY A 35 14.78 -4.50 11.67
CA GLY A 35 15.73 -5.62 11.72
C GLY A 35 17.09 -5.20 12.29
N PHE A 36 17.70 -4.19 11.66
CA PHE A 36 19.08 -3.77 11.98
C PHE A 36 19.14 -2.62 12.98
N GLY A 37 18.04 -1.90 13.22
CA GLY A 37 18.02 -0.72 14.08
C GLY A 37 18.83 0.43 13.52
N VAL A 38 18.87 0.52 12.18
CA VAL A 38 19.49 1.64 11.50
C VAL A 38 18.60 2.86 11.74
N ASP A 39 19.06 3.75 12.62
CA ASP A 39 18.59 5.12 12.76
C ASP A 39 19.41 6.11 11.94
N ARG A 40 20.66 5.74 11.62
CA ARG A 40 21.62 6.57 10.86
C ARG A 40 22.39 5.72 9.85
N TRP A 41 22.23 6.02 8.56
CA TRP A 41 23.14 5.52 7.51
C TRP A 41 24.20 6.59 7.23
N GLY A 42 25.38 6.43 7.84
CA GLY A 42 26.52 7.35 7.71
C GLY A 42 26.46 8.59 8.62
N ASN A 43 27.44 9.50 8.45
CA ASN A 43 27.39 10.86 9.01
C ASN A 43 26.30 11.64 8.28
N ASP A 44 25.15 11.82 8.90
CA ASP A 44 24.06 12.74 8.53
C ASP A 44 23.38 12.57 7.16
N PHE A 45 23.80 11.65 6.29
CA PHE A 45 23.26 11.53 4.93
C PHE A 45 21.76 11.16 4.88
N VAL A 46 21.26 10.62 5.99
CA VAL A 46 19.89 10.14 6.17
C VAL A 46 19.26 10.81 7.42
N GLY A 47 19.91 11.85 7.95
CA GLY A 47 19.54 12.57 9.16
C GLY A 47 18.24 13.37 9.00
N GLU A 48 17.43 13.37 10.08
CA GLU A 48 16.17 14.10 10.32
C GLU A 48 15.04 13.95 9.29
N ASN A 49 15.32 13.47 8.08
CA ASN A 49 14.43 13.45 6.92
C ASN A 49 14.16 12.04 6.38
N PHE A 50 14.83 11.02 6.91
CA PHE A 50 14.40 9.64 6.71
C PHE A 50 13.24 9.39 7.66
N ILE A 51 12.10 8.93 7.12
CA ILE A 51 10.82 8.71 7.80
C ILE A 51 11.06 8.49 9.30
N VAL A 52 11.01 9.57 10.07
CA VAL A 52 11.35 9.55 11.49
C VAL A 52 10.16 8.91 12.17
N ILE A 53 10.23 7.58 12.37
CA ILE A 53 9.22 6.85 13.14
C ILE A 53 9.40 7.18 14.64
N ALA A 54 10.63 7.51 15.08
CA ALA A 54 10.94 8.22 16.33
C ALA A 54 12.37 8.78 16.36
N GLU A 55 12.64 9.62 17.37
CA GLU A 55 13.94 10.25 17.67
C GLU A 55 15.06 9.25 17.97
N HIS A 56 14.74 8.03 18.38
CA HIS A 56 15.69 6.96 18.68
C HIS A 56 15.24 5.62 18.09
N PRO A 57 16.17 4.79 17.59
CA PRO A 57 15.84 3.47 17.09
C PRO A 57 15.25 2.60 18.22
N PRO A 58 14.35 1.67 17.90
CA PRO A 58 13.79 0.76 18.88
C PRO A 58 14.89 -0.11 19.50
N VAL A 59 14.78 -0.29 20.82
CA VAL A 59 15.67 -1.15 21.61
C VAL A 59 15.70 -2.57 21.01
N PRO A 60 16.86 -3.25 20.91
CA PRO A 60 16.98 -4.56 20.26
C PRO A 60 15.93 -5.60 20.70
N GLU A 61 15.62 -5.64 22.00
CA GLU A 61 14.64 -6.56 22.59
C GLU A 61 13.22 -6.31 22.08
N ARG A 62 12.91 -5.08 21.67
CA ARG A 62 11.56 -4.66 21.24
C ARG A 62 11.36 -4.68 19.73
N ARG A 63 12.45 -4.79 18.98
CA ARG A 63 12.46 -4.82 17.51
C ARG A 63 11.60 -5.94 16.95
N LEU A 64 11.63 -7.12 17.56
CA LEU A 64 10.86 -8.28 17.12
C LEU A 64 9.35 -7.99 17.15
N PHE A 65 8.87 -7.28 18.18
CA PHE A 65 7.46 -6.91 18.30
C PHE A 65 7.04 -5.91 17.22
N GLY A 66 7.86 -4.90 16.95
CA GLY A 66 7.56 -3.93 15.89
C GLY A 66 7.63 -4.58 14.50
N LEU A 67 8.60 -5.46 14.27
CA LEU A 67 8.68 -6.24 13.05
C LEU A 67 7.44 -7.11 12.87
N ALA A 68 7.05 -7.88 13.89
CA ALA A 68 5.85 -8.70 13.84
C ALA A 68 4.57 -7.86 13.58
N ALA A 69 4.44 -6.72 14.25
CA ALA A 69 3.32 -5.81 14.11
C ALA A 69 3.22 -5.18 12.71
N ILE A 70 4.34 -4.95 12.02
CA ILE A 70 4.34 -4.35 10.69
C ILE A 70 4.22 -5.38 9.55
N LEU A 71 4.46 -6.67 9.80
CA LEU A 71 4.35 -7.71 8.75
C LEU A 71 2.96 -7.78 8.13
N ALA A 72 1.90 -7.70 8.94
CA ALA A 72 0.53 -7.74 8.44
C ALA A 72 0.19 -6.57 7.49
N PRO A 73 0.32 -5.29 7.91
CA PRO A 73 0.06 -4.17 7.00
C PRO A 73 1.01 -4.14 5.80
N LEU A 74 2.29 -4.52 5.98
CA LEU A 74 3.24 -4.64 4.86
C LEU A 74 2.79 -5.67 3.83
N THR A 75 2.34 -6.85 4.28
CA THR A 75 1.90 -7.91 3.37
C THR A 75 0.72 -7.44 2.52
N PHE A 76 -0.27 -6.78 3.13
CA PHE A 76 -1.40 -6.23 2.38
C PHE A 76 -0.97 -5.10 1.43
N LEU A 77 -0.04 -4.24 1.84
CA LEU A 77 0.52 -3.21 0.95
C LEU A 77 1.20 -3.83 -0.27
N LEU A 78 2.05 -4.86 -0.07
CA LEU A 78 2.75 -5.55 -1.15
C LEU A 78 1.78 -6.28 -2.08
N LEU A 79 0.73 -6.91 -1.54
CA LEU A 79 -0.35 -7.50 -2.34
C LEU A 79 -1.09 -6.43 -3.15
N GLY A 80 -1.32 -5.25 -2.59
CA GLY A 80 -1.86 -4.08 -3.30
C GLY A 80 -0.96 -3.67 -4.47
N PHE A 81 0.34 -3.48 -4.22
CA PHE A 81 1.33 -3.18 -5.26
C PHE A 81 1.39 -4.24 -6.35
N TRP A 82 1.32 -5.51 -5.98
CA TRP A 82 1.27 -6.59 -6.95
C TRP A 82 0.04 -6.50 -7.87
N ARG A 83 -1.15 -6.23 -7.30
CA ARG A 83 -2.37 -6.07 -8.11
C ARG A 83 -2.30 -4.84 -9.02
N LEU A 84 -1.72 -3.76 -8.53
CA LEU A 84 -1.49 -2.55 -9.33
C LEU A 84 -0.48 -2.81 -10.46
N PHE A 85 0.58 -3.58 -10.20
CA PHE A 85 1.55 -3.97 -11.22
C PHE A 85 0.89 -4.81 -12.33
N GLN A 86 0.07 -5.80 -11.97
CA GLN A 86 -0.69 -6.61 -12.93
C GLN A 86 -1.69 -5.78 -13.77
N LEU A 87 -2.30 -4.77 -13.16
CA LEU A 87 -3.13 -3.80 -13.86
C LEU A 87 -2.34 -3.08 -14.96
N PHE A 88 -1.16 -2.54 -14.63
CA PHE A 88 -0.33 -1.81 -15.58
C PHE A 88 0.29 -2.70 -16.66
N LEU A 89 0.54 -3.99 -16.38
CA LEU A 89 0.89 -4.96 -17.43
C LEU A 89 -0.26 -5.10 -18.45
N THR A 90 -1.50 -5.21 -17.97
CA THR A 90 -2.69 -5.32 -18.83
C THR A 90 -2.88 -4.06 -19.69
N PHE A 91 -2.61 -2.90 -19.12
CA PHE A 91 -2.61 -1.61 -19.83
C PHE A 91 -1.50 -1.49 -20.87
N HIS A 92 -0.29 -1.98 -20.55
CA HIS A 92 0.81 -2.05 -21.48
C HIS A 92 0.48 -2.92 -22.71
N ASP A 93 -0.22 -4.04 -22.51
CA ASP A 93 -0.71 -4.88 -23.62
C ASP A 93 -1.76 -4.17 -24.49
N GLY A 94 -2.37 -3.09 -23.98
CA GLY A 94 -3.41 -2.31 -24.66
C GLY A 94 -4.83 -2.79 -24.35
N ARG A 95 -5.01 -3.58 -23.29
CA ARG A 95 -6.30 -4.09 -22.81
C ARG A 95 -6.83 -3.16 -21.71
N LEU A 96 -7.68 -2.21 -22.10
CA LEU A 96 -8.14 -1.13 -21.21
C LEU A 96 -9.33 -1.51 -20.32
N VAL A 97 -10.31 -2.21 -20.89
CA VAL A 97 -11.54 -2.58 -20.17
C VAL A 97 -11.74 -4.06 -20.39
N ALA A 98 -11.20 -4.84 -19.46
CA ALA A 98 -11.36 -6.28 -19.39
C ALA A 98 -11.72 -6.65 -17.95
N SER A 99 -12.44 -7.77 -17.76
CA SER A 99 -12.81 -8.26 -16.43
C SER A 99 -11.59 -8.42 -15.51
N GLY A 100 -10.44 -8.81 -16.06
CA GLY A 100 -9.17 -8.88 -15.31
C GLY A 100 -8.72 -7.53 -14.74
N THR A 101 -8.77 -6.46 -15.55
CA THR A 101 -8.45 -5.08 -15.14
C THR A 101 -9.32 -4.62 -13.97
N ILE A 102 -10.62 -4.90 -14.04
CA ILE A 102 -11.60 -4.54 -13.01
C ILE A 102 -11.30 -5.29 -11.70
N ASN A 103 -11.05 -6.60 -11.80
CA ASN A 103 -10.67 -7.44 -10.66
C ASN A 103 -9.36 -6.97 -9.99
N HIS A 104 -8.37 -6.54 -10.77
CA HIS A 104 -7.13 -6.00 -10.22
C HIS A 104 -7.34 -4.69 -9.46
N LEU A 105 -8.15 -3.76 -9.97
CA LEU A 105 -8.49 -2.51 -9.28
C LEU A 105 -9.28 -2.77 -7.98
N LYS A 106 -10.27 -3.68 -8.05
CA LYS A 106 -11.07 -4.08 -6.88
C LYS A 106 -10.19 -4.70 -5.80
N ALA A 107 -9.32 -5.63 -6.17
CA ALA A 107 -8.37 -6.26 -5.25
C ALA A 107 -7.36 -5.26 -4.67
N PHE A 108 -6.84 -4.34 -5.48
CA PHE A 108 -5.97 -3.26 -5.01
C PHE A 108 -6.64 -2.41 -3.92
N SER A 109 -7.90 -2.01 -4.14
CA SER A 109 -8.69 -1.28 -3.15
C SER A 109 -8.86 -2.08 -1.86
N VAL A 110 -9.25 -3.36 -1.95
CA VAL A 110 -9.45 -4.20 -0.77
C VAL A 110 -8.16 -4.33 0.03
N PHE A 111 -7.04 -4.62 -0.63
CA PHE A 111 -5.74 -4.74 0.04
C PHE A 111 -5.25 -3.42 0.64
N SER A 112 -5.52 -2.29 0.00
CA SER A 112 -5.21 -0.97 0.55
C SER A 112 -5.99 -0.70 1.84
N SER A 113 -7.29 -1.03 1.84
CA SER A 113 -8.10 -0.94 3.06
C SER A 113 -7.62 -1.88 4.17
N LEU A 114 -7.29 -3.13 3.83
CA LEU A 114 -6.78 -4.10 4.81
C LEU A 114 -5.42 -3.68 5.38
N ALA A 115 -4.53 -3.09 4.57
CA ALA A 115 -3.27 -2.53 5.04
C ALA A 115 -3.50 -1.43 6.08
N VAL A 116 -4.44 -0.51 5.82
CA VAL A 116 -4.79 0.55 6.78
C VAL A 116 -5.44 0.00 8.05
N LEU A 117 -6.41 -0.92 7.92
CA LEU A 117 -7.10 -1.50 9.06
C LEU A 117 -6.15 -2.27 9.96
N THR A 118 -5.27 -3.08 9.39
CA THR A 118 -4.25 -3.80 10.16
C THR A 118 -3.22 -2.85 10.77
N SER A 119 -2.77 -1.83 10.04
CA SER A 119 -1.89 -0.79 10.59
C SER A 119 -2.51 -0.09 11.80
N PHE A 120 -3.81 0.23 11.72
CA PHE A 120 -4.57 0.79 12.83
C PHE A 120 -4.67 -0.18 14.02
N MET A 121 -5.05 -1.44 13.79
CA MET A 121 -5.17 -2.45 14.84
C MET A 121 -3.84 -2.72 15.55
N PHE A 122 -2.72 -2.73 14.82
CA PHE A 122 -1.39 -2.96 15.37
C PHE A 122 -0.68 -1.69 15.87
N SER A 123 -1.29 -0.51 15.75
CA SER A 123 -0.70 0.77 16.18
C SER A 123 -0.33 0.78 17.67
N GLY A 124 -1.13 0.12 18.53
CA GLY A 124 -0.83 -0.03 19.95
C GLY A 124 0.42 -0.89 20.21
N VAL A 125 0.58 -2.01 19.49
CA VAL A 125 1.76 -2.88 19.57
C VAL A 125 3.00 -2.14 19.08
N MET A 126 2.88 -1.40 17.98
CA MET A 126 3.95 -0.56 17.44
C MET A 126 4.41 0.48 18.46
N ARG A 127 3.48 1.15 19.15
CA ARG A 127 3.82 2.12 20.20
C ARG A 127 4.56 1.48 21.37
N TRP A 128 4.17 0.27 21.77
CA TRP A 128 4.86 -0.53 22.77
C TRP A 128 6.28 -0.90 22.34
N ALA A 129 6.44 -1.33 21.08
CA ALA A 129 7.74 -1.65 20.51
C ALA A 129 8.68 -0.44 20.48
N MET A 130 8.12 0.76 20.29
CA MET A 130 8.84 2.04 20.30
C MET A 130 9.15 2.56 21.71
N GLY A 131 8.60 1.93 22.76
CA GLY A 131 8.86 2.34 24.15
C GLY A 131 8.22 3.65 24.57
N VAL A 132 7.24 4.15 23.81
CA VAL A 132 6.48 5.36 24.14
C VAL A 132 5.36 4.98 25.11
N PHE A 133 5.69 4.96 26.40
CA PHE A 133 4.70 4.81 27.46
C PHE A 133 4.17 6.18 27.84
N ASP A 134 2.85 6.39 27.74
CA ASP A 134 2.25 7.47 28.51
C ASP A 134 2.43 7.17 30.00
N ASN A 135 2.43 8.20 30.84
CA ASN A 135 2.57 8.09 32.31
C ASN A 135 1.54 7.15 33.00
N ALA A 136 0.62 6.53 32.24
CA ALA A 136 -0.26 5.45 32.67
C ALA A 136 0.12 4.14 31.91
N PRO A 137 0.68 3.12 32.59
CA PRO A 137 1.40 1.99 31.97
C PRO A 137 0.54 1.00 31.16
N LEU A 138 -0.77 1.23 31.01
CA LEU A 138 -1.72 0.27 30.42
C LEU A 138 -2.68 0.87 29.38
N TRP A 139 -2.53 2.15 29.03
CA TRP A 139 -3.40 2.79 28.04
C TRP A 139 -2.70 2.83 26.68
N THR A 140 -3.06 1.91 25.79
CA THR A 140 -2.64 1.94 24.39
C THR A 140 -3.66 2.69 23.56
N HIS A 141 -3.31 3.89 23.10
CA HIS A 141 -4.14 4.62 22.14
C HIS A 141 -4.04 3.95 20.76
N LEU A 142 -5.19 3.63 20.17
CA LEU A 142 -5.27 3.26 18.76
C LEU A 142 -5.20 4.53 17.92
N GLY A 143 -4.16 4.63 17.08
CA GLY A 143 -3.91 5.81 16.26
C GLY A 143 -4.67 5.77 14.93
N PHE A 144 -5.83 6.42 14.86
CA PHE A 144 -6.52 6.64 13.58
C PHE A 144 -6.25 8.05 13.07
N SER A 145 -5.48 8.17 11.99
CA SER A 145 -5.11 9.47 11.42
C SER A 145 -6.05 9.87 10.28
N THR A 146 -6.03 11.16 9.91
CA THR A 146 -6.69 11.66 8.70
C THR A 146 -6.17 10.97 7.43
N THR A 147 -4.92 10.51 7.42
CA THR A 147 -4.35 9.73 6.31
C THR A 147 -5.00 8.35 6.21
N HIS A 148 -5.21 7.66 7.34
CA HIS A 148 -5.95 6.39 7.37
C HIS A 148 -7.37 6.58 6.82
N ALA A 149 -8.08 7.62 7.26
CA ALA A 149 -9.40 7.96 6.78
C ALA A 149 -9.43 8.23 5.26
N ALA A 150 -8.47 9.01 4.75
CA ALA A 150 -8.38 9.37 3.34
C ALA A 150 -8.12 8.14 2.45
N VAL A 151 -7.23 7.24 2.87
CA VAL A 151 -6.94 6.01 2.12
C VAL A 151 -8.14 5.05 2.13
N LEU A 152 -8.82 4.88 3.28
CA LEU A 152 -10.02 4.06 3.35
C LEU A 152 -11.15 4.63 2.49
N PHE A 153 -11.38 5.94 2.53
CA PHE A 153 -12.38 6.61 1.72
C PHE A 153 -12.08 6.49 0.23
N THR A 154 -10.84 6.75 -0.17
CA THR A 154 -10.40 6.63 -1.57
C THR A 154 -10.52 5.19 -2.06
N SER A 155 -10.14 4.22 -1.24
CA SER A 155 -10.30 2.80 -1.55
C SER A 155 -11.79 2.47 -1.72
N ALA A 156 -12.65 2.90 -0.81
CA ALA A 156 -14.10 2.70 -0.95
C ALA A 156 -14.68 3.28 -2.26
N ILE A 157 -14.25 4.49 -2.65
CA ILE A 157 -14.63 5.09 -3.95
C ILE A 157 -14.14 4.23 -5.12
N VAL A 158 -12.88 3.82 -5.12
CA VAL A 158 -12.32 2.97 -6.18
C VAL A 158 -13.09 1.66 -6.27
N TYR A 159 -13.38 1.01 -5.13
CA TYR A 159 -14.17 -0.21 -5.08
C TYR A 159 -15.59 -0.01 -5.67
N ALA A 160 -16.29 1.05 -5.26
CA ALA A 160 -17.61 1.38 -5.80
C ALA A 160 -17.56 1.67 -7.30
N ALA A 161 -16.58 2.45 -7.76
CA ALA A 161 -16.38 2.75 -9.17
C ALA A 161 -16.09 1.48 -9.98
N THR A 162 -15.29 0.54 -9.45
CA THR A 162 -15.03 -0.74 -10.13
C THR A 162 -16.29 -1.58 -10.30
N HIS A 163 -17.20 -1.58 -9.33
CA HIS A 163 -18.51 -2.24 -9.46
C HIS A 163 -19.38 -1.62 -10.54
N ILE A 164 -19.44 -0.29 -10.61
CA ILE A 164 -20.19 0.40 -11.68
C ILE A 164 -19.60 0.07 -13.05
N ILE A 165 -18.27 0.01 -13.17
CA ILE A 165 -17.60 -0.38 -14.42
C ILE A 165 -17.86 -1.85 -14.77
N GLU A 166 -17.92 -2.74 -13.77
CA GLU A 166 -18.25 -4.16 -13.92
C GLU A 166 -19.65 -4.33 -14.51
N GLU A 167 -20.66 -3.68 -13.92
CA GLU A 167 -22.04 -3.68 -14.40
C GLU A 167 -22.16 -3.10 -15.81
N GLY A 168 -21.51 -1.96 -16.07
CA GLY A 168 -21.50 -1.36 -17.40
C GLY A 168 -20.82 -2.23 -18.46
N TYR A 169 -19.81 -3.00 -18.07
CA TYR A 169 -19.16 -3.98 -18.94
C TYR A 169 -20.05 -5.19 -19.21
N ALA A 170 -20.74 -5.72 -18.19
CA ALA A 170 -21.68 -6.82 -18.34
C ALA A 170 -22.82 -6.45 -19.30
N TYR A 171 -23.47 -5.31 -19.09
CA TYR A 171 -24.52 -4.80 -19.97
C TYR A 171 -24.08 -4.65 -21.42
N LYS A 172 -22.85 -4.18 -21.64
CA LYS A 172 -22.26 -4.06 -22.99
C LYS A 172 -22.04 -5.43 -23.65
N GLN A 173 -21.66 -6.45 -22.89
CA GLN A 173 -21.48 -7.80 -23.44
C GLN A 173 -22.84 -8.41 -23.80
N GLU A 174 -23.81 -8.32 -22.90
CA GLU A 174 -25.18 -8.78 -23.17
C GLU A 174 -25.75 -8.14 -24.44
N THR A 175 -25.62 -6.81 -24.59
CA THR A 175 -26.13 -6.09 -25.77
C THR A 175 -25.47 -6.58 -27.08
N LYS A 176 -24.21 -7.01 -27.05
CA LYS A 176 -23.52 -7.56 -28.22
C LYS A 176 -23.94 -8.98 -28.57
N GLU A 177 -24.48 -9.73 -27.63
CA GLU A 177 -25.01 -11.07 -27.88
C GLU A 177 -26.38 -11.00 -28.57
N TYR A 178 -27.11 -9.89 -28.40
CA TYR A 178 -28.42 -9.66 -29.02
C TYR A 178 -28.38 -8.92 -30.36
N LEU A 179 -27.21 -8.38 -30.78
CA LEU A 179 -26.99 -7.68 -32.05
C LEU A 179 -26.23 -8.55 -33.05
#